data_AF-A0A4R5G8V5-F1
#
_entry.id   AF-A0A4R5G8V5-F1
#
_cell.length_a   1.000
_cell.length_b   1.000
_cell.length_c   1.000
_cell.angle_alpha   90.00
_cell.angle_beta   90.00
_cell.angle_gamma   90.00
#
_symmetry.space_group_name_H-M   'P 1'
#
loop_
_entity.id
_entity.type
_entity.pdbx_description
1 polymer ?
#
loop_
_entity_poly.entity_id
_entity_poly.type
_entity_poly.pdbx_seq_one_letter_code
_entity_poly.pdbx_strand_id
1 'polypeptide(L)'
;MMHVDQRPRLLFMIGLALVAVSLMTGYSDAAEVWTRLFKDVQAQYHARYGVELDPLNYISDCVTKASCRRAYMNAWGVPMWELLLLHTNVLVGLVFVGFSRFWRPEQWFYRRARVDSGRMDEWREKSSKQPAGTLKVVRPKG
;
A
#
# COMPACT_ATOMS: atom_id res chain seq x y z
N MET A 1 -10.87 29.19 16.82
CA MET A 1 -9.76 28.28 16.47
C MET A 1 -10.34 27.08 15.72
N MET A 2 -9.99 26.91 14.46
CA MET A 2 -10.46 25.79 13.64
C MET A 2 -9.74 24.52 14.15
N HIS A 3 -10.48 23.54 14.67
CA HIS A 3 -9.90 22.23 14.98
C HIS A 3 -9.52 21.54 13.67
N VAL A 4 -8.22 21.48 13.38
CA VAL A 4 -7.69 20.73 12.25
C VAL A 4 -7.65 19.26 12.67
N ASP A 5 -8.52 18.45 12.06
CA ASP A 5 -8.59 17.02 12.32
C ASP A 5 -7.27 16.35 11.90
N GLN A 6 -6.45 15.91 12.86
CA GLN A 6 -5.12 15.32 12.59
C GLN A 6 -5.15 13.82 12.29
N ARG A 7 -6.32 13.18 12.40
CA ARG A 7 -6.53 11.73 12.14
C ARG A 7 -5.97 11.26 10.79
N PRO A 8 -6.08 12.00 9.67
CA PRO A 8 -5.55 11.56 8.38
C PRO A 8 -4.02 11.46 8.38
N ARG A 9 -3.35 12.40 9.07
CA ARG A 9 -1.87 12.42 9.17
C ARG A 9 -1.37 11.26 10.04
N LEU A 10 -2.08 10.97 11.13
CA LEU A 10 -1.72 9.87 12.02
C LEU A 10 -1.88 8.51 11.32
N LEU A 11 -3.00 8.31 10.61
CA LEU A 11 -3.25 7.09 9.84
C LEU A 11 -2.23 6.89 8.71
N PHE A 12 -1.82 7.97 8.04
CA PHE A 12 -0.77 7.90 7.02
C PHE A 12 0.57 7.45 7.61
N MET A 13 0.99 8.01 8.75
CA MET A 13 2.23 7.64 9.43
C MET A 13 2.21 6.20 9.92
N ILE A 14 1.09 5.73 10.48
CA ILE A 14 0.91 4.34 10.90
C ILE A 14 0.98 3.41 9.70
N GLY A 15 0.30 3.74 8.59
CA GLY A 15 0.36 2.96 7.36
C GLY A 15 1.77 2.84 6.81
N LEU A 16 2.52 3.96 6.79
CA LEU A 16 3.91 3.98 6.33
C LEU A 16 4.83 3.14 7.23
N ALA A 17 4.64 3.21 8.56
CA ALA A 17 5.39 2.38 9.51
C ALA A 17 5.10 0.88 9.32
N LEU A 18 3.82 0.50 9.12
CA LEU A 18 3.44 -0.90 8.88
C LEU A 18 4.04 -1.43 7.58
N VAL A 19 4.04 -0.64 6.51
CA VAL A 19 4.68 -1.02 5.24
C VAL A 19 6.18 -1.18 5.42
N ALA A 20 6.85 -0.25 6.12
CA ALA A 20 8.29 -0.34 6.36
C ALA A 20 8.66 -1.58 7.19
N VAL A 21 7.90 -1.89 8.25
CA VAL A 21 8.10 -3.10 9.08
C VAL A 21 7.87 -4.35 8.24
N SER A 22 6.78 -4.42 7.47
CA SER A 22 6.50 -5.55 6.58
C SER A 22 7.60 -5.79 5.55
N LEU A 23 8.19 -4.73 4.99
CA LEU A 23 9.31 -4.84 4.06
C LEU A 23 10.57 -5.33 4.76
N MET A 24 10.88 -4.82 5.95
CA MET A 24 12.06 -5.24 6.71
C MET A 24 11.99 -6.71 7.14
N THR A 25 10.85 -7.15 7.69
CA THR A 25 10.65 -8.54 8.10
C THR A 25 10.54 -9.47 6.91
N GLY A 26 9.89 -9.03 5.82
CA GLY A 26 9.83 -9.78 4.58
C GLY A 26 11.20 -9.96 3.93
N TYR A 27 12.07 -8.94 3.98
CA TYR A 27 13.38 -8.98 3.34
C TYR A 27 14.38 -9.90 4.07
N SER A 28 14.36 -9.92 5.41
CA SER A 28 15.25 -10.80 6.18
C SER A 28 14.98 -12.27 5.90
N ASP A 29 13.70 -12.66 5.91
CA ASP A 29 13.30 -14.05 5.68
C ASP A 29 13.42 -14.42 4.20
N ALA A 30 13.09 -13.47 3.30
CA ALA A 30 13.24 -13.70 1.87
C ALA A 30 14.72 -13.87 1.47
N ALA A 31 15.65 -13.06 1.97
CA ALA A 31 17.04 -13.14 1.54
C ALA A 31 17.67 -14.52 1.79
N GLU A 32 17.39 -15.12 2.95
CA GLU A 32 17.88 -16.46 3.27
C GLU A 32 17.22 -17.55 2.39
N VAL A 33 15.90 -17.47 2.19
CA VAL A 33 15.17 -18.41 1.33
C VAL A 33 15.63 -18.30 -0.13
N TRP A 34 15.77 -17.08 -0.64
CA TRP A 34 16.20 -16.80 -2.01
C TRP A 34 17.64 -17.23 -2.27
N THR A 35 18.55 -17.05 -1.31
CA THR A 35 19.94 -17.51 -1.46
C THR A 35 20.06 -19.03 -1.49
N ARG A 36 19.26 -19.75 -0.68
CA ARG A 36 19.17 -21.21 -0.73
C ARG A 36 18.58 -21.68 -2.08
N LEU A 37 17.47 -21.08 -2.49
CA LEU A 37 16.84 -21.35 -3.78
C LEU A 37 17.82 -21.18 -4.94
N PHE A 38 18.56 -20.06 -4.96
CA PHE A 38 19.49 -19.75 -6.03
C PHE A 38 20.62 -20.77 -6.11
N LYS A 39 21.16 -21.20 -4.96
CA LYS A 39 22.17 -22.26 -4.89
C LYS A 39 21.65 -23.59 -5.40
N ASP A 40 20.43 -23.97 -5.04
CA ASP A 40 19.82 -25.22 -5.50
C ASP A 40 19.56 -25.20 -7.02
N VAL A 41 19.04 -24.09 -7.53
CA VAL A 41 18.83 -23.90 -8.96
C VAL A 41 20.15 -23.93 -9.73
N GLN A 42 21.19 -23.26 -9.22
CA GLN A 42 22.52 -23.25 -9.82
C GLN A 42 23.14 -24.66 -9.82
N ALA A 43 23.01 -25.42 -8.73
CA ALA A 43 23.49 -26.79 -8.64
C ALA A 43 22.77 -27.72 -9.63
N GLN A 44 21.44 -27.61 -9.73
CA GLN A 44 20.64 -28.40 -10.68
C GLN A 44 20.95 -28.04 -12.14
N TYR A 45 21.17 -26.74 -12.43
CA TYR A 45 21.50 -26.29 -13.76
C TYR A 45 22.90 -26.76 -14.18
N HIS A 46 23.89 -26.62 -13.29
CA HIS A 46 25.24 -27.13 -13.52
C HIS A 46 25.26 -28.65 -13.70
N ALA A 47 24.49 -29.40 -12.90
CA ALA A 47 24.38 -30.86 -13.06
C ALA A 47 23.77 -31.28 -14.41
N ARG A 48 22.90 -30.44 -14.99
CA ARG A 48 22.17 -30.76 -16.23
C ARG A 48 22.89 -30.33 -17.50
N TYR A 49 23.60 -29.21 -17.46
CA TYR A 49 24.22 -28.60 -18.64
C TYR A 49 25.74 -28.47 -18.55
N GLY A 50 26.34 -28.71 -17.37
CA GLY A 50 27.79 -28.62 -17.17
C GLY A 50 28.38 -27.21 -17.30
N VAL A 51 27.52 -26.19 -17.29
CA VAL A 51 27.89 -24.78 -17.45
C VAL A 51 27.36 -23.95 -16.29
N GLU A 52 28.02 -22.82 -16.04
CA GLU A 52 27.52 -21.84 -15.07
C GLU A 52 26.16 -21.27 -15.50
N LEU A 53 25.34 -20.95 -14.50
CA LEU A 53 24.00 -20.43 -14.72
C LEU A 53 24.06 -18.98 -15.20
N ASP A 54 23.67 -18.76 -16.45
CA ASP A 54 23.34 -17.42 -16.94
C ASP A 54 21.87 -17.09 -16.55
N PRO A 55 21.64 -16.11 -15.67
CA PRO A 55 20.30 -15.80 -15.17
C PRO A 55 19.31 -15.40 -16.27
N LEU A 56 19.77 -14.67 -17.29
CA LEU A 56 18.89 -14.17 -18.35
C LEU A 56 18.38 -15.31 -19.24
N ASN A 57 19.29 -16.21 -19.60
CA ASN A 57 18.96 -17.40 -20.39
C ASN A 57 18.13 -18.40 -19.58
N TYR A 58 18.39 -18.55 -18.28
CA TYR A 58 17.58 -19.40 -17.41
C TYR A 58 16.13 -18.89 -17.29
N ILE A 59 15.95 -17.58 -17.11
CA ILE A 59 14.61 -16.97 -17.03
C ILE A 59 13.87 -17.12 -18.37
N SER A 60 14.53 -16.85 -19.50
CA SER A 60 13.90 -16.99 -20.83
C SER A 60 13.47 -18.43 -21.12
N ASP A 61 14.30 -19.41 -20.73
CA ASP A 61 13.97 -20.83 -20.80
C ASP A 61 12.81 -21.21 -19.87
N CYS A 62 12.74 -20.63 -18.67
CA CYS A 62 11.65 -20.89 -17.73
C CYS A 62 10.32 -20.23 -18.11
N VAL A 63 10.34 -19.14 -18.87
CA VAL A 63 9.14 -18.54 -19.46
C VAL A 63 8.61 -19.41 -20.61
N THR A 64 9.51 -19.91 -21.47
CA THR A 64 9.15 -20.62 -22.70
C THR A 64 8.87 -22.12 -22.48
N LYS A 65 9.65 -22.80 -21.63
CA LYS A 65 9.58 -24.25 -21.41
C LYS A 65 8.82 -24.57 -20.12
N ALA A 66 7.68 -25.26 -20.26
CA ALA A 66 6.87 -25.70 -19.11
C ALA A 66 7.64 -26.62 -18.14
N SER A 67 8.62 -27.38 -18.62
CA SER A 67 9.48 -28.25 -17.81
C SER A 67 10.41 -27.45 -16.89
N CYS A 68 11.01 -26.36 -17.38
CA CYS A 68 11.83 -25.45 -16.57
C CYS A 68 10.97 -24.79 -15.48
N ARG A 69 9.79 -24.30 -15.85
CA ARG A 69 8.85 -23.71 -14.90
C ARG A 69 8.47 -24.67 -13.77
N ARG A 70 8.15 -25.94 -14.07
CA ARG A 70 7.87 -26.94 -13.03
C ARG A 70 9.07 -27.24 -12.15
N ALA A 71 10.27 -27.36 -12.73
CA ALA A 71 11.49 -27.59 -11.96
C ALA A 71 11.80 -26.41 -11.03
N TYR A 72 11.64 -25.18 -11.52
CA TYR A 72 11.76 -23.96 -10.72
C TYR A 72 10.75 -23.94 -9.57
N MET A 73 9.47 -24.22 -9.84
CA MET A 73 8.45 -24.27 -8.79
C MET A 73 8.72 -25.37 -7.75
N ASN A 74 9.26 -26.52 -8.17
CA ASN A 74 9.66 -27.58 -7.24
C ASN A 74 10.88 -27.17 -6.40
N ALA A 75 11.81 -26.39 -6.95
CA ALA A 75 12.98 -25.90 -6.23
C ALA A 75 12.61 -24.93 -5.10
N TRP A 76 11.48 -24.22 -5.21
CA TRP A 76 10.96 -23.41 -4.11
C TRP A 76 10.62 -24.25 -2.88
N GLY A 77 10.20 -25.50 -3.05
CA GLY A 77 9.76 -26.34 -1.94
C GLY A 77 8.53 -25.78 -1.20
N VAL A 78 7.90 -24.73 -1.74
CA VAL A 78 6.73 -24.04 -1.17
C VAL A 78 5.49 -24.47 -1.96
N PRO A 79 4.36 -24.76 -1.29
CA PRO A 79 3.14 -25.10 -2.00
C PRO A 79 2.64 -23.93 -2.87
N MET A 80 2.11 -24.27 -4.05
CA MET A 80 1.68 -23.31 -5.09
C MET A 80 0.78 -22.16 -4.58
N TRP A 81 -0.05 -22.43 -3.56
CA TRP A 81 -0.99 -21.45 -3.03
C TRP A 81 -0.28 -20.29 -2.31
N GLU A 82 0.84 -20.54 -1.62
CA GLU A 82 1.62 -19.50 -0.94
C GLU A 82 2.30 -18.58 -1.96
N LEU A 83 2.85 -19.16 -3.04
CA LEU A 83 3.42 -18.41 -4.16
C LEU A 83 2.36 -17.51 -4.84
N LEU A 84 1.15 -18.03 -5.03
CA LEU A 84 0.02 -17.25 -5.56
C LEU A 84 -0.40 -16.12 -4.62
N LEU A 85 -0.45 -16.38 -3.31
CA LEU A 85 -0.71 -15.35 -2.30
C LEU A 85 0.36 -14.25 -2.31
N LEU A 86 1.64 -14.63 -2.44
CA LEU A 86 2.73 -13.67 -2.52
C LEU A 86 2.58 -12.76 -3.75
N HIS A 87 2.34 -13.34 -4.93
CA HIS A 87 2.18 -12.59 -6.17
C HIS A 87 0.93 -11.70 -6.15
N THR A 88 -0.19 -12.21 -5.64
CA THR A 88 -1.42 -11.42 -5.52
C THR A 88 -1.25 -10.26 -4.55
N ASN A 89 -0.58 -10.46 -3.40
CA ASN A 89 -0.26 -9.38 -2.47
C ASN A 89 0.63 -8.30 -3.11
N VAL A 90 1.65 -8.70 -3.89
CA VAL A 90 2.52 -7.75 -4.59
C VAL A 90 1.72 -6.95 -5.63
N LEU A 91 0.90 -7.61 -6.44
CA LEU A 91 0.07 -6.96 -7.46
C LEU A 91 -0.95 -6.00 -6.83
N VAL A 92 -1.66 -6.45 -5.80
CA VAL A 92 -2.65 -5.65 -5.07
C VAL A 92 -1.95 -4.46 -4.37
N GLY A 93 -0.76 -4.67 -3.79
CA GLY A 93 0.06 -3.62 -3.21
C GLY A 93 0.45 -2.54 -4.23
N LEU A 94 0.90 -2.93 -5.42
CA LEU A 94 1.20 -2.01 -6.51
C LEU A 94 -0.04 -1.21 -6.96
N VAL A 95 -1.20 -1.87 -7.03
CA VAL A 95 -2.48 -1.20 -7.32
C VAL A 95 -2.82 -0.19 -6.23
N PHE A 96 -2.67 -0.52 -4.95
CA PHE A 96 -2.94 0.42 -3.86
C PHE A 96 -1.97 1.60 -3.84
N VAL A 97 -0.68 1.37 -4.08
CA VAL A 97 0.32 2.45 -4.21
C VAL A 97 -0.02 3.35 -5.40
N GLY A 98 -0.36 2.77 -6.56
CA GLY A 98 -0.82 3.53 -7.72
C GLY A 98 -2.09 4.33 -7.40
N PHE A 99 -3.07 3.69 -6.80
CA PHE A 99 -4.34 4.31 -6.39
C PHE A 99 -4.11 5.45 -5.40
N SER A 100 -3.19 5.30 -4.44
CA SER A 100 -2.83 6.35 -3.47
C SER A 100 -2.32 7.64 -4.12
N ARG A 101 -1.69 7.54 -5.30
CA ARG A 101 -1.19 8.69 -6.06
C ARG A 101 -2.31 9.45 -6.75
N PHE A 102 -3.35 8.75 -7.16
CA PHE A 102 -4.56 9.33 -7.78
C PHE A 102 -5.59 9.77 -6.74
N TRP A 103 -5.63 9.10 -5.58
CA TRP A 103 -6.56 9.39 -4.50
C TRP A 103 -6.13 10.64 -3.74
N ARG A 104 -6.79 11.77 -4.04
CA ARG A 104 -6.62 13.05 -3.32
C ARG A 104 -7.80 13.30 -2.39
N PRO A 105 -7.81 12.73 -1.17
CA PRO A 105 -8.94 12.87 -0.24
C PRO A 105 -9.17 14.31 0.18
N GLU A 106 -8.13 15.15 0.14
CA GLU A 106 -8.20 16.59 0.45
C GLU A 106 -9.23 17.32 -0.42
N GLN A 107 -9.25 17.09 -1.73
CA GLN A 107 -10.20 17.78 -2.62
C GLN A 107 -11.65 17.42 -2.27
N TRP A 108 -11.88 16.17 -1.89
CA TRP A 108 -13.18 15.68 -1.43
C TRP A 108 -13.57 16.28 -0.06
N PHE A 109 -12.62 16.35 0.87
CA PHE A 109 -12.82 16.99 2.18
C PHE A 109 -13.12 18.48 2.05
N TYR A 110 -12.37 19.23 1.24
CA TYR A 110 -12.63 20.65 0.99
C TYR A 110 -13.95 20.89 0.28
N ARG A 111 -14.40 19.95 -0.57
CA ARG A 111 -15.73 20.04 -1.19
C ARG A 111 -16.82 19.84 -0.15
N ARG A 112 -16.67 18.84 0.73
CA ARG A 112 -17.63 18.56 1.81
C ARG A 112 -17.70 19.71 2.82
N ALA A 113 -16.55 20.25 3.23
CA ALA A 113 -16.47 21.40 4.12
C ALA A 113 -17.16 22.65 3.55
N ARG A 114 -17.05 22.90 2.23
CA ARG A 114 -17.76 24.00 1.55
C ARG A 114 -19.28 23.80 1.50
N VAL A 115 -19.73 22.57 1.26
CA VAL A 115 -21.16 22.23 1.23
C VAL A 115 -21.76 22.31 2.63
N ASP A 116 -21.04 21.81 3.63
CA ASP A 116 -21.50 21.83 5.03
C ASP A 116 -21.48 23.25 5.61
N SER A 117 -20.54 24.12 5.24
CA SER A 117 -20.58 25.53 5.64
C SER A 117 -21.77 26.26 5.04
N GLY A 118 -22.07 26.05 3.75
CA GLY A 118 -23.25 26.64 3.10
C GLY A 118 -24.56 26.16 3.72
N ARG A 119 -24.64 24.88 4.10
CA ARG A 119 -25.77 24.37 4.90
C ARG A 119 -25.84 25.05 6.27
N MET A 120 -24.74 25.18 7.00
CA MET A 120 -24.76 25.84 8.31
C MET A 120 -25.23 27.30 8.23
N ASP A 121 -24.90 28.01 7.15
CA ASP A 121 -25.38 29.37 6.91
C ASP A 121 -26.88 29.41 6.58
N GLU A 122 -27.38 28.52 5.71
CA GLU A 122 -28.83 28.38 5.49
C GLU A 122 -29.60 28.04 6.77
N TRP A 123 -29.03 27.19 7.63
CA TRP A 123 -29.64 26.80 8.90
C TRP A 123 -29.63 27.95 9.91
N ARG A 124 -28.62 28.83 9.87
CA ARG A 124 -28.59 30.07 10.67
C ARG A 124 -29.66 31.06 10.22
N GLU A 125 -29.85 31.23 8.91
CA GLU A 125 -30.88 32.12 8.37
C GLU A 125 -32.30 31.61 8.64
N LYS A 126 -32.51 30.29 8.60
CA LYS A 126 -33.81 29.64 8.85
C LYS A 126 -34.09 29.36 10.33
N SER A 127 -33.10 29.48 11.22
CA SER A 127 -33.26 29.24 12.66
C SER A 127 -33.80 30.48 13.37
N SER A 128 -35.00 30.38 13.95
CA SER A 128 -35.59 31.41 14.82
C SER A 128 -34.97 31.48 16.22
N LYS A 129 -34.06 30.55 16.56
CA LYS A 129 -33.36 30.53 17.85
C LYS A 129 -32.03 31.26 17.72
N GLN A 130 -31.83 32.31 18.52
CA GLN A 130 -30.52 32.93 18.71
C GLN A 130 -29.51 31.85 19.14
N PRO A 131 -28.29 31.86 18.59
CA PRO A 131 -27.27 30.90 18.97
C PRO A 131 -26.95 31.08 20.46
N ALA A 132 -27.17 30.03 21.25
CA ALA A 132 -26.70 29.96 22.62
C ALA A 132 -25.16 29.76 22.58
N GLY A 133 -24.43 30.88 22.46
CA GLY A 133 -22.98 30.92 22.36
C GLY A 133 -22.40 32.11 23.13
N THR A 134 -21.32 31.84 23.86
CA THR A 134 -20.63 32.62 24.90
C THR A 134 -20.00 33.96 24.51
N LEU A 135 -20.32 34.53 23.35
CA LEU A 135 -19.81 35.84 22.94
C LEU A 135 -20.90 36.90 23.08
N LYS A 136 -20.94 37.57 24.24
CA LYS A 136 -21.67 38.81 24.42
C LYS A 136 -21.13 39.84 23.43
N VAL A 137 -21.89 40.13 22.39
CA VAL A 137 -21.67 41.31 21.54
C VAL A 137 -21.97 42.53 22.40
N VAL A 138 -20.93 43.13 22.98
CA VAL A 138 -21.03 44.42 23.65
C VAL A 138 -21.17 45.47 22.54
N ARG A 139 -22.38 45.99 22.34
CA ARG A 139 -22.56 47.19 21.51
C ARG A 139 -21.93 48.37 22.26
N PRO A 140 -21.09 49.20 21.62
CA PRO A 140 -20.63 50.43 22.23
C PRO A 140 -21.85 51.35 22.43
N LYS A 141 -22.01 51.86 23.66
CA LYS A 141 -23.01 52.89 23.95
C LYS A 141 -22.57 54.18 23.25
N GLY A 142 -23.38 54.63 22.30
CA GLY A 142 -23.46 56.04 21.94
C GLY A 142 -24.24 56.81 22.99
#